data_AF-A0A9P6F8J3-F1
#
_entry.id   AF-A0A9P6F8J3-F1
#
_cell.length_a   1.000
_cell.length_b   1.000
_cell.length_c   1.000
_cell.angle_alpha   90.00
_cell.angle_beta   90.00
_cell.angle_gamma   90.00
#
_symmetry.space_group_name_H-M   'P 1'
#
loop_
_entity.id
_entity.type
_entity.pdbx_description
1 polymer ?
#
loop_
_entity_poly.entity_id
_entity_poly.type
_entity_poly.pdbx_seq_one_letter_code
_entity_poly.pdbx_strand_id
1 'polypeptide(L)'
;MGKAEGKGTDWHGHVTAITVAPEYRRLGLAEGMMTLLERVSEHPYDGYFVDLFVRCSNKVAINMYKQFGYSIYRTVKGYYDGGENGEDAY
;
A
#
# COMPACT_ATOMS: atom_id res chain seq x y z
N MET A 1 3.81 -0.25 -8.83
CA MET A 1 5.19 0.24 -8.70
C MET A 1 5.15 1.58 -7.97
N GLY A 2 5.91 1.73 -6.88
CA GLY A 2 5.78 2.86 -5.95
C GLY A 2 6.52 4.14 -6.35
N LYS A 3 6.37 5.20 -5.55
CA LYS A 3 7.04 6.51 -5.67
C LYS A 3 7.48 7.01 -4.29
N ALA A 4 8.38 7.99 -4.21
CA ALA A 4 8.65 8.73 -2.98
C ALA A 4 7.87 10.06 -2.99
N GLU A 5 7.24 10.43 -1.88
CA GLU A 5 6.48 11.67 -1.75
C GLU A 5 6.47 12.27 -0.34
N GLY A 6 5.94 13.50 -0.23
CA GLY A 6 5.87 14.25 1.03
C GLY A 6 6.94 15.35 1.16
N LYS A 7 7.09 15.89 2.38
CA LYS A 7 8.11 16.91 2.73
C LYS A 7 8.49 16.80 4.20
N GLY A 8 9.75 17.06 4.54
CA GLY A 8 10.21 17.03 5.94
C GLY A 8 10.00 15.64 6.55
N THR A 9 9.39 15.57 7.73
CA THR A 9 9.07 14.30 8.42
C THR A 9 7.97 13.49 7.75
N ASP A 10 7.25 14.07 6.79
CA ASP A 10 6.26 13.37 5.99
C ASP A 10 6.89 12.76 4.73
N TRP A 11 8.20 12.73 4.57
CA TRP A 11 8.84 12.10 3.42
C TRP A 11 8.75 10.56 3.51
N HIS A 12 8.13 9.91 2.53
CA HIS A 12 7.80 8.48 2.60
C HIS A 12 7.74 7.82 1.22
N GLY A 13 7.72 6.49 1.20
CA GLY A 13 7.38 5.71 0.01
C GLY A 13 5.87 5.52 -0.11
N HIS A 14 5.32 5.56 -1.31
CA HIS A 14 3.92 5.31 -1.59
C HIS A 14 3.76 4.15 -2.58
N VAL A 15 2.96 3.15 -2.21
CA VAL A 15 2.64 2.04 -3.12
C VAL A 15 1.49 2.42 -4.06
N THR A 16 1.83 2.75 -5.30
CA THR A 16 0.83 3.07 -6.33
C THR A 16 -0.03 1.85 -6.71
N ALA A 17 0.60 0.67 -6.83
CA ALA A 17 -0.10 -0.57 -7.21
C ALA A 17 0.80 -1.79 -6.95
N ILE A 18 0.17 -2.86 -6.45
CA ILE A 18 0.73 -4.20 -6.37
C ILE A 18 -0.35 -5.21 -6.76
N THR A 19 -0.02 -6.10 -7.69
CA THR A 19 -0.95 -7.12 -8.19
C THR A 19 -0.19 -8.42 -8.38
N VAL A 20 -0.76 -9.51 -7.87
CA VAL A 20 -0.29 -10.87 -8.12
C VAL A 20 -1.41 -11.64 -8.82
N ALA A 21 -1.09 -12.24 -9.96
CA ALA A 21 -2.01 -13.10 -10.71
C ALA A 21 -2.55 -14.22 -9.80
N PRO A 22 -3.87 -14.55 -9.86
CA PRO A 22 -4.51 -15.49 -8.94
C PRO A 22 -3.77 -16.82 -8.75
N GLU A 23 -3.20 -17.35 -9.83
CA GLU A 23 -2.49 -18.63 -9.91
C GLU A 23 -1.16 -18.61 -9.14
N TYR A 24 -0.61 -17.42 -8.88
CA TYR A 24 0.68 -17.22 -8.21
C TYR A 24 0.55 -16.60 -6.80
N ARG A 25 -0.68 -16.51 -6.28
CA ARG A 25 -0.90 -16.04 -4.90
C ARG A 25 -0.48 -17.08 -3.88
N ARG A 26 -0.21 -16.64 -2.65
CA ARG A 26 0.26 -17.48 -1.53
C ARG A 26 1.63 -18.13 -1.72
N LEU A 27 2.43 -17.61 -2.67
CA LEU A 27 3.83 -17.99 -2.90
C LEU A 27 4.82 -16.96 -2.31
N GLY A 28 4.36 -16.01 -1.49
CA GLY A 28 5.21 -14.95 -0.92
C GLY A 28 5.63 -13.84 -1.88
N LEU A 29 5.12 -13.83 -3.13
CA LEU A 29 5.52 -12.81 -4.13
C LEU A 29 5.18 -11.39 -3.71
N ALA A 30 4.00 -11.17 -3.13
CA ALA A 30 3.59 -9.85 -2.66
C ALA A 30 4.46 -9.36 -1.50
N GLU A 31 4.81 -10.26 -0.58
CA GLU A 31 5.72 -9.98 0.53
C GLU A 31 7.10 -9.55 0.02
N GLY A 32 7.71 -10.33 -0.87
CA GLY A 32 9.02 -9.99 -1.43
C GLY A 32 9.02 -8.65 -2.19
N MET A 33 7.95 -8.33 -2.92
CA MET A 33 7.81 -7.03 -3.59
C MET A 33 7.66 -5.87 -2.59
N MET A 34 6.91 -6.07 -1.50
CA MET A 34 6.74 -5.06 -0.45
C MET A 34 8.05 -4.83 0.32
N THR A 35 8.74 -5.89 0.72
CA THR A 35 10.06 -5.79 1.37
C THR A 35 11.07 -5.03 0.51
N LEU A 36 11.07 -5.29 -0.80
CA LEU A 36 11.94 -4.55 -1.72
C LEU A 36 11.56 -3.06 -1.78
N LEU A 37 10.27 -2.75 -1.84
CA LEU A 37 9.78 -1.37 -1.90
C LEU A 37 10.09 -0.60 -0.62
N GLU A 38 9.88 -1.22 0.55
CA GLU A 38 10.23 -0.66 1.86
C GLU A 38 11.72 -0.36 1.94
N ARG A 39 12.56 -1.34 1.58
CA ARG A 39 14.01 -1.16 1.56
C ARG A 39 14.44 -0.02 0.64
N VAL A 40 13.83 0.11 -0.54
CA VAL A 40 14.15 1.20 -1.47
C VAL A 40 13.67 2.54 -0.92
N SER A 41 12.49 2.58 -0.28
CA SER A 41 11.92 3.78 0.31
C SER A 41 12.76 4.31 1.46
N GLU A 42 13.30 3.40 2.30
CA GLU A 42 14.29 3.73 3.33
C GLU A 42 15.64 4.11 2.70
N HIS A 43 16.14 3.30 1.74
CA HIS A 43 17.44 3.51 1.10
C HIS A 43 17.37 3.28 -0.41
N PRO A 44 17.57 4.29 -1.27
CA PRO A 44 18.31 5.54 -1.01
C PRO A 44 17.43 6.77 -0.74
N TYR A 45 16.11 6.60 -0.60
CA TYR A 45 15.21 7.75 -0.54
C TYR A 45 15.04 8.36 0.86
N ASP A 46 15.56 7.75 1.93
CA ASP A 46 15.47 8.25 3.31
C ASP A 46 14.02 8.53 3.77
N GLY A 47 13.07 7.72 3.31
CA GLY A 47 11.67 7.78 3.69
C GLY A 47 11.44 7.26 5.12
N TYR A 48 10.61 7.96 5.89
CA TYR A 48 10.32 7.63 7.28
C TYR A 48 9.32 6.47 7.44
N PHE A 49 8.47 6.26 6.44
CA PHE A 49 7.48 5.20 6.42
C PHE A 49 7.11 4.84 4.96
N VAL A 50 6.22 3.87 4.80
CA VAL A 50 5.57 3.56 3.54
C VAL A 50 4.06 3.58 3.73
N ASP A 51 3.33 4.19 2.80
CA ASP A 51 1.86 4.17 2.79
C ASP A 51 1.29 3.63 1.47
N LEU A 52 -0.01 3.40 1.47
CA LEU A 52 -0.80 2.93 0.34
C LEU A 52 -2.27 3.16 0.59
N PHE A 53 -3.07 3.14 -0.48
CA PHE A 53 -4.53 3.09 -0.38
C PHE A 53 -5.05 1.70 -0.72
N VAL A 54 -6.01 1.22 0.06
CA VAL A 54 -6.69 -0.06 -0.18
C VAL A 54 -8.20 0.09 -0.02
N ARG A 55 -8.96 -0.51 -0.95
CA ARG A 55 -10.42 -0.60 -0.89
C ARG A 55 -10.87 -1.21 0.44
N CYS A 56 -11.84 -0.58 1.11
CA CYS A 56 -12.36 -1.05 2.40
C CYS A 56 -12.95 -2.48 2.32
N SER A 57 -13.46 -2.88 1.16
CA SER A 57 -13.99 -4.22 0.87
C SER A 57 -12.91 -5.28 0.66
N ASN A 58 -11.66 -4.91 0.34
CA ASN A 58 -10.59 -5.86 0.01
C ASN A 58 -9.94 -6.45 1.28
N LYS A 59 -10.69 -7.29 1.99
CA LYS A 59 -10.25 -7.90 3.25
C LYS A 59 -8.99 -8.76 3.11
N VAL A 60 -8.79 -9.37 1.95
CA VAL A 60 -7.60 -10.18 1.67
C VAL A 60 -6.34 -9.31 1.68
N ALA A 61 -6.34 -8.20 0.94
CA ALA A 61 -5.21 -7.28 0.91
C ALA A 61 -5.00 -6.58 2.27
N ILE A 62 -6.08 -6.16 2.93
CA ILE A 62 -5.99 -5.54 4.26
C ILE A 62 -5.32 -6.48 5.27
N ASN A 63 -5.71 -7.75 5.31
CA ASN A 63 -5.12 -8.71 6.23
C ASN A 63 -3.65 -9.00 5.88
N MET A 64 -3.31 -9.07 4.59
CA MET A 64 -1.93 -9.21 4.13
C MET A 64 -1.06 -8.04 4.59
N TYR A 65 -1.49 -6.78 4.38
CA TYR A 65 -0.70 -5.62 4.82
C TYR A 65 -0.56 -5.54 6.35
N LYS A 66 -1.60 -5.91 7.10
CA LYS A 66 -1.50 -6.02 8.57
C LYS A 66 -0.46 -7.05 9.01
N GLN A 67 -0.34 -8.17 8.31
CA GLN A 67 0.71 -9.17 8.58
C GLN A 67 2.12 -8.63 8.30
N PHE A 68 2.25 -7.69 7.36
CA PHE A 68 3.52 -6.99 7.09
C PHE A 68 3.81 -5.85 8.09
N GLY A 69 2.92 -5.60 9.05
CA GLY A 69 3.10 -4.55 10.08
C GLY A 69 2.43 -3.21 9.77
N TYR A 70 1.70 -3.09 8.65
CA TYR A 70 0.95 -1.87 8.33
C TYR A 70 -0.25 -1.71 9.26
N SER A 71 -0.57 -0.44 9.56
CA SER A 71 -1.74 -0.07 10.34
C SER A 71 -2.61 0.92 9.57
N ILE A 72 -3.90 0.99 9.89
CA ILE A 72 -4.82 1.94 9.26
C ILE A 72 -4.57 3.30 9.89
N TYR A 73 -4.04 4.25 9.09
CA TYR A 73 -3.79 5.61 9.54
C TYR A 73 -5.04 6.50 9.43
N ARG A 74 -5.78 6.40 8.32
CA ARG A 74 -7.01 7.19 8.08
C ARG A 74 -7.99 6.45 7.18
N THR A 75 -9.13 7.08 6.92
CA THR A 75 -10.08 6.64 5.89
C THR A 75 -10.32 7.80 4.94
N VAL A 76 -10.15 7.57 3.64
CA VAL A 76 -10.39 8.56 2.59
C VAL A 76 -11.73 8.28 1.94
N LYS A 77 -12.67 9.21 2.12
CA LYS A 77 -14.05 9.06 1.65
C LYS A 77 -14.14 9.16 0.13
N GLY A 78 -14.83 8.21 -0.50
CA GLY A 78 -15.04 8.19 -1.94
C GLY A 78 -13.75 8.18 -2.78
N TYR A 79 -12.67 7.59 -2.27
CA TYR A 79 -11.37 7.57 -2.95
C TYR A 79 -11.40 6.82 -4.28
N TYR A 80 -12.06 5.66 -4.30
CA TYR A 80 -12.22 4.91 -5.53
C TYR A 80 -13.51 5.34 -6.22
N ASP A 81 -13.36 6.06 -7.32
CA ASP A 81 -14.48 6.47 -8.16
C ASP A 81 -15.20 5.25 -8.74
N GLY A 82 -16.52 5.29 -8.70
CA GLY A 82 -17.44 4.25 -9.12
C GLY A 82 -18.84 4.79 -9.41
N GLY A 83 -18.98 6.11 -9.64
CA GLY A 83 -20.28 6.77 -9.73
C GLY A 83 -21.04 6.71 -8.39
N GLU A 84 -22.30 6.25 -8.40
CA GLU A 84 -23.13 6.10 -7.19
C GLU A 84 -22.58 5.07 -6.17
N ASN A 85 -21.60 4.25 -6.57
CA ASN A 85 -20.98 3.22 -5.73
C ASN A 85 -19.51 3.54 -5.40
N GLY A 86 -19.17 4.82 -5.27
CA GLY A 86 -17.85 5.24 -4.81
C GLY A 86 -17.44 4.51 -3.52
N GLU A 87 -16.22 4.02 -3.46
CA GLU A 87 -15.74 3.25 -2.32
C GLU A 87 -14.66 4.00 -1.55
N ASP A 88 -14.78 3.99 -0.22
CA ASP A 88 -13.76 4.51 0.68
C ASP A 88 -12.46 3.68 0.58
N ALA A 89 -11.34 4.37 0.79
CA ALA A 89 -10.05 3.73 1.00
C ALA A 89 -9.61 3.84 2.45
N TYR A 90 -8.96 2.79 2.94
CA TYR A 90 -8.01 2.93 4.05
C TYR A 90 -6.66 3.36 3.50
#